data_AF-A0A6V8ER60-F1
#
_entry.id   AF-A0A6V8ER60-F1
#
_cell.length_a   1.000
_cell.length_b   1.000
_cell.length_c   1.000
_cell.angle_alpha   90.00
_cell.angle_beta   90.00
_cell.angle_gamma   90.00
#
_symmetry.space_group_name_H-M   'P 1'
#
loop_
_entity.id
_entity.type
_entity.pdbx_description
1 polymer ?
#
loop_
_entity_poly.entity_id
_entity_poly.type
_entity_poly.pdbx_seq_one_letter_code
_entity_poly.pdbx_strand_id
1 'polypeptide(L)' 'MDVSILLGSKSDMPIAEKCTKVLDKFGVNYQLRVASAHRSPKFVEDIIHKA' A
#
# COMPACT_ATOMS: atom_id res chain seq x y z
N MET A 1 11.66 6.08 -7.71
CA MET A 1 10.33 6.09 -8.35
C MET A 1 9.57 5.03 -7.58
N ASP A 2 8.87 5.46 -6.54
CA ASP A 2 8.56 4.58 -5.41
C ASP A 2 7.05 4.39 -5.37
N VAL A 3 6.59 3.17 -5.65
CA VAL A 3 5.16 2.86 -5.65
C VAL A 3 4.72 2.58 -4.21
N SER A 4 3.71 3.30 -3.73
CA SER A 4 3.15 3.10 -2.40
C SER A 4 1.79 2.42 -2.48
N ILE A 5 1.71 1.15 -2.09
CA ILE A 5 0.47 0.36 -2.05
C ILE A 5 -0.13 0.48 -0.66
N LEU A 6 -1.30 1.11 -0.58
CA LEU A 6 -2.04 1.31 0.67
C LEU A 6 -3.32 0.47 0.69
N LEU A 7 -3.46 -0.39 1.69
CA LEU A 7 -4.63 -1.24 1.90
C LEU A 7 -5.47 -0.74 3.07
N GLY A 8 -6.80 -0.76 2.93
CA GLY A 8 -7.72 -0.38 4.00
C GLY A 8 -7.84 -1.43 5.11
N SER A 9 -7.57 -2.69 4.76
CA SER A 9 -7.66 -3.84 5.65
C SER A 9 -6.62 -4.91 5.30
N LYS A 10 -6.22 -5.71 6.30
CA LYS A 10 -5.37 -6.89 6.07
C LYS A 10 -6.08 -7.95 5.21
N SER A 11 -7.42 -7.97 5.22
CA SER A 11 -8.22 -8.85 4.35
C SER A 11 -7.99 -8.59 2.86
N ASP A 12 -7.45 -7.41 2.49
CA ASP A 12 -7.23 -7.02 1.10
C ASP A 12 -5.90 -7.58 0.55
N MET A 13 -5.08 -8.23 1.39
CA MET A 13 -3.77 -8.76 1.01
C MET A 13 -3.80 -9.67 -0.23
N PRO A 14 -4.75 -10.62 -0.38
CA PRO A 14 -4.80 -11.47 -1.57
C PRO A 14 -5.04 -10.70 -2.88
N ILE A 15 -5.62 -9.49 -2.80
CA ILE A 15 -5.79 -8.59 -3.94
C ILE A 15 -4.50 -7.80 -4.17
N ALA A 16 -3.90 -7.28 -3.10
CA ALA A 16 -2.64 -6.53 -3.16
C ALA A 16 -1.49 -7.35 -3.79
N GLU A 17 -1.42 -8.64 -3.48
CA GLU A 17 -0.41 -9.57 -4.04
C GLU A 17 -0.46 -9.65 -5.57
N LYS A 18 -1.62 -9.43 -6.19
CA LYS A 18 -1.73 -9.39 -7.66
C LYS A 18 -1.00 -8.17 -8.22
N CYS A 19 -1.07 -7.04 -7.52
CA CYS A 19 -0.36 -5.81 -7.88
C CYS A 19 1.15 -5.97 -7.66
N THR A 20 1.57 -6.46 -6.49
CA THR A 20 3.00 -6.61 -6.18
C THR A 20 3.71 -7.54 -7.16
N LYS A 21 3.09 -8.66 -7.56
CA LYS A 21 3.64 -9.59 -8.56
C LYS A 21 3.93 -8.92 -9.90
N VAL A 22 3.11 -7.94 -10.30
CA VAL A 22 3.35 -7.18 -11.53
C VAL A 22 4.54 -6.24 -11.35
N LEU A 23 4.62 -5.53 -10.22
CA LEU A 23 5.74 -4.64 -9.91
C LEU A 23 7.06 -5.41 -9.83
N ASP A 24 7.06 -6.57 -9.17
CA ASP A 24 8.20 -7.50 -9.10
C ASP A 24 8.68 -7.91 -10.49
N LYS A 25 7.75 -8.28 -11.38
CA LYS A 25 8.07 -8.69 -12.75
C LYS A 25 8.79 -7.59 -13.54
N PHE A 26 8.47 -6.33 -13.28
CA PHE A 26 9.09 -5.18 -13.94
C PHE A 26 10.29 -4.61 -13.16
N GLY A 27 10.66 -5.20 -12.02
CA GLY A 27 11.74 -4.69 -11.18
C GLY A 27 11.44 -3.33 -10.55
N VAL A 28 10.16 -3.00 -10.33
CA VAL A 28 9.74 -1.72 -9.75
C VAL A 28 9.68 -1.86 -8.24
N ASN A 29 10.46 -1.04 -7.54
CA ASN A 29 10.44 -0.99 -6.08
C ASN A 29 9.10 -0.43 -5.56
N TYR A 30 8.58 -1.04 -4.51
CA TYR A 30 7.34 -0.62 -3.88
C TYR A 30 7.37 -0.79 -2.37
N GLN A 31 6.48 -0.07 -1.69
CA GLN A 31 6.16 -0.25 -0.28
C GLN A 31 4.69 -0.65 -0.13
N LEU A 32 4.42 -1.54 0.83
CA LEU A 32 3.06 -1.96 1.17
C LEU A 32 2.74 -1.54 2.61
N ARG A 33 1.57 -0.92 2.79
CA ARG A 33 1.07 -0.43 4.08
C ARG A 33 -0.40 -0.82 4.25
N VAL A 34 -0.81 -1.09 5.48
CA VAL A 34 -2.22 -1.30 5.84
C VAL A 34 -2.66 -0.15 6.75
N ALA A 35 -3.55 0.71 6.26
CA ALA A 35 -4.14 1.79 7.02
C ALA A 35 -5.55 2.09 6.52
N SER A 36 -6.50 2.13 7.46
CA SER A 36 -7.91 2.38 7.15
C SER A 36 -8.21 3.87 7.21
N ALA A 37 -8.74 4.43 6.12
CA ALA A 37 -9.19 5.84 6.10
C ALA A 37 -10.28 6.13 7.15
N HIS A 38 -11.17 5.16 7.40
CA HIS A 38 -12.28 5.33 8.34
C HIS A 38 -11.87 5.10 9.80
N ARG A 39 -11.05 4.07 10.07
CA ARG A 39 -10.68 3.71 11.45
C ARG A 39 -9.46 4.48 11.97
N SER A 40 -8.58 4.93 11.06
CA SER A 40 -7.31 5.55 11.43
C SER A 40 -6.90 6.64 10.41
N PRO A 41 -7.72 7.70 10.21
CA PRO A 41 -7.48 8.72 9.18
C PRO A 41 -6.14 9.46 9.36
N LYS A 42 -5.75 9.80 10.59
CA LYS A 42 -4.45 10.45 10.87
C LYS A 42 -3.26 9.60 10.46
N PHE A 43 -3.35 8.28 10.62
CA PHE A 43 -2.26 7.38 10.21
C PHE A 43 -2.15 7.30 8.69
N VAL A 44 -3.27 7.36 7.97
CA VAL A 44 -3.28 7.46 6.50
C VAL A 44 -2.64 8.78 6.06
N GLU A 45 -3.01 9.90 6.69
CA GLU A 45 -2.44 11.22 6.41
C GLU A 45 -0.91 11.22 6.63
N ASP A 46 -0.44 10.65 7.74
CA ASP A 46 0.99 10.51 8.03
C ASP A 46 1.72 9.69 6.97
N ILE A 47 1.10 8.63 6.44
CA ILE A 47 1.70 7.83 5.36
C ILE A 47 1.81 8.66 4.09
N ILE A 48 0.77 9.44 3.73
CA ILE A 48 0.75 10.24 2.50
C ILE A 48 1.77 11.38 2.55
N HIS A 49 1.88 12.09 3.67
CA HIS A 49 2.86 13.19 3.80
C HIS A 49 4.32 12.72 3.86
N LYS A 50 4.57 11.43 4.14
CA LYS A 50 5.91 10.82 4.20
C LYS A 50 6.26 9.97 2.97
N ALA A 51 5.32 9.81 2.03
CA ALA A 51 5.46 8.97 0.85
C ALA A 51 6.17 9.68 -0.31
#